data_AF-A0A0C9ZJC9-F1
#
_entry.id   AF-A0A0C9ZJC9-F1
#
_cell.length_a   1.000
_cell.length_b   1.000
_cell.length_c   1.000
_cell.angle_alpha   90.00
_cell.angle_beta   90.00
_cell.angle_gamma   90.00
#
_symmetry.space_group_name_H-M   'P 1'
#
loop_
_entity.id
_entity.type
_entity.pdbx_description
1 polymer ?
#
loop_
_entity_poly.entity_id
_entity_poly.type
_entity_poly.pdbx_seq_one_letter_code
_entity_poly.pdbx_strand_id
1 'polypeptide(L)'
;MSSNLYHTQWSVLWLAMCWEKRDHRHFKRMHFPLFDDEEPPLDYGDNVLDVRPLEAIQLELDPEEDSAIIDWFYDPKPLINMPAINGPSYRYWSLTLPVMANLYHLGHTLLSDQPDNNASYLFDKKSFFTAKVLNIRRTKFNDINKVIIWQQIRTEYKVALLHLYNSLPCSVHLSPYHYPKNIYIRTDDPDLPAFYFDPFINPISLRGMTPKNAPLVSHEDVIFGPNDADEDEFELPGDIEPFLAKQPSQNDLAADGIGLWRAADPYNCCSRWTRCAQDVPLVKNWYLKHCPPGQPVKVRVLYQKLLKCFVLNELKSCSEKAMTRKNLFHQLQATKFVQMMRLDWVEAGLQVCRQGYNVLNLLIHRKYWLRNVDAFQLTDVLRYISAHIGALTGMYRYKYKLMQQVHMMKDLKHLIYYHFNTGPVGKGPGCGFGAPGWHVWLFFMCGIVPLLECWLGSLLACQFEGCNSKGIAKTVTKQHVESHYDLELRVAVIIRMISLI
;
A
#
# COMPACT_ATOMS: atom_id res chain seq x y z
N MET A 1 -10.27 -7.27 -6.39
CA MET A 1 -10.15 -8.30 -5.33
C MET A 1 -10.58 -7.70 -4.00
N SER A 2 -10.99 -8.52 -3.02
CA SER A 2 -11.28 -7.99 -1.67
C SER A 2 -9.96 -7.61 -0.98
N SER A 3 -9.90 -6.43 -0.37
CA SER A 3 -8.62 -5.85 0.10
C SER A 3 -8.09 -6.51 1.38
N ASN A 4 -8.99 -6.95 2.25
CA ASN A 4 -8.70 -7.75 3.43
C ASN A 4 -8.16 -9.13 3.06
N LEU A 5 -8.89 -9.88 2.22
CA LEU A 5 -8.49 -11.19 1.71
C LEU A 5 -7.11 -11.14 1.04
N TYR A 6 -6.87 -10.18 0.15
CA TYR A 6 -5.57 -10.02 -0.50
C TYR A 6 -4.46 -9.74 0.54
N HIS A 7 -4.71 -8.88 1.53
CA HIS A 7 -3.76 -8.63 2.61
C HIS A 7 -3.48 -9.89 3.44
N THR A 8 -4.51 -10.67 3.77
CA THR A 8 -4.38 -11.94 4.52
C THR A 8 -3.63 -12.99 3.72
N GLN A 9 -3.93 -13.19 2.43
CA GLN A 9 -3.19 -14.11 1.55
C GLN A 9 -1.68 -13.78 1.50
N TRP A 10 -1.32 -12.50 1.45
CA TRP A 10 0.09 -12.09 1.51
C TRP A 10 0.71 -12.21 2.91
N SER A 11 -0.09 -12.17 3.98
CA SER A 11 0.33 -12.43 5.37
C SER A 11 0.60 -13.92 5.61
N VAL A 12 -0.28 -14.78 5.11
CA VAL A 12 -0.10 -16.24 5.12
C VAL A 12 1.11 -16.65 4.26
N LEU A 13 1.28 -16.06 3.07
CA LEU A 13 2.48 -16.26 2.26
C LEU A 13 3.76 -15.79 2.98
N TRP A 14 3.69 -14.71 3.77
CA TRP A 14 4.82 -14.24 4.57
C TRP A 14 5.23 -15.27 5.64
N LEU A 15 4.27 -15.86 6.34
CA LEU A 15 4.52 -16.94 7.30
C LEU A 15 5.14 -18.18 6.63
N ALA A 16 4.51 -18.69 5.57
CA ALA A 16 5.00 -19.84 4.81
C ALA A 16 6.46 -19.63 4.34
N MET A 17 6.78 -18.43 3.84
CA MET A 17 8.14 -18.04 3.45
C MET A 17 9.14 -17.99 4.61
N CYS A 18 8.70 -17.56 5.80
CA CYS A 18 9.55 -17.52 6.98
C CYS A 18 9.86 -18.94 7.50
N TRP A 19 8.86 -19.83 7.52
CA TRP A 19 9.01 -21.22 7.94
C TRP A 19 9.89 -22.00 6.96
N GLU A 20 9.56 -21.95 5.67
CA GLU A 20 10.34 -22.59 4.61
C GLU A 20 11.81 -22.18 4.70
N LYS A 21 12.10 -20.87 4.82
CA LYS A 21 13.48 -20.39 4.92
C LYS A 21 14.17 -20.76 6.24
N ARG A 22 13.44 -20.89 7.34
CA ARG A 22 13.98 -21.36 8.63
C ARG A 22 14.41 -22.82 8.53
N ASP A 23 13.60 -23.63 7.85
CA ASP A 23 13.71 -25.09 7.88
C ASP A 23 14.58 -25.63 6.72
N HIS A 24 14.65 -24.92 5.58
CA HIS A 24 15.58 -25.24 4.49
C HIS A 24 17.04 -24.93 4.84
N ARG A 25 17.86 -25.98 4.97
CA ARG A 25 19.31 -25.88 5.23
C ARG A 25 20.10 -25.14 4.13
N HIS A 26 19.68 -25.26 2.87
CA HIS A 26 20.34 -24.59 1.75
C HIS A 26 19.34 -24.17 0.67
N PHE A 27 19.02 -22.87 0.62
CA PHE A 27 18.18 -22.31 -0.42
C PHE A 27 19.01 -21.90 -1.65
N LYS A 28 18.88 -22.65 -2.75
CA LYS A 28 19.57 -22.34 -4.02
C LYS A 28 18.71 -21.37 -4.85
N ARG A 29 19.13 -20.10 -4.93
CA ARG A 29 18.54 -19.15 -5.90
C ARG A 29 18.91 -19.57 -7.33
N MET A 30 17.98 -19.41 -8.27
CA MET A 30 18.27 -19.61 -9.70
C MET A 30 19.30 -18.61 -10.23
N HIS A 31 19.99 -19.00 -11.30
CA HIS A 31 20.94 -18.13 -11.99
C HIS A 31 20.22 -17.16 -12.94
N PHE A 32 20.85 -16.03 -13.25
CA PHE A 32 20.33 -15.01 -14.17
C PHE A 32 21.41 -14.63 -15.19
N PRO A 33 21.07 -14.45 -16.48
CA PRO A 33 19.76 -14.76 -17.07
C PRO A 33 19.39 -16.24 -16.89
N LEU A 34 18.09 -16.52 -16.83
CA LEU A 34 17.61 -17.91 -16.69
C LEU A 34 17.83 -18.66 -18.02
N PHE A 35 17.59 -17.97 -19.13
CA PHE A 35 17.61 -18.47 -20.49
C PHE A 35 18.90 -17.98 -21.17
N ASP A 36 19.52 -18.80 -22.03
CA ASP A 36 20.59 -18.33 -22.92
C ASP A 36 19.97 -17.50 -24.07
N ASP A 37 20.75 -16.65 -24.73
CA ASP A 37 20.26 -15.68 -25.72
C ASP A 37 20.06 -16.30 -27.13
N GLU A 38 20.32 -17.60 -27.33
CA GLU A 38 20.51 -18.24 -28.65
C GLU A 38 19.43 -19.28 -29.15
N GLU A 39 18.48 -19.75 -28.33
CA GLU A 39 17.74 -21.04 -28.48
C GLU A 39 16.39 -21.03 -29.32
N PRO A 40 15.20 -21.50 -28.82
CA PRO A 40 13.87 -21.10 -29.39
C PRO A 40 12.70 -20.87 -28.36
N PRO A 41 12.11 -19.65 -28.12
CA PRO A 41 10.99 -19.44 -27.18
C PRO A 41 9.96 -20.54 -27.27
N LEU A 42 9.72 -21.12 -26.10
CA LEU A 42 8.94 -22.31 -25.88
C LEU A 42 7.55 -22.19 -26.52
N ASP A 43 7.13 -23.21 -27.25
CA ASP A 43 5.72 -23.34 -27.60
C ASP A 43 4.96 -23.98 -26.43
N TYR A 44 3.78 -23.43 -26.14
CA TYR A 44 2.99 -23.82 -24.97
C TYR A 44 2.39 -25.21 -25.14
N GLY A 45 1.89 -25.51 -26.34
CA GLY A 45 1.26 -26.79 -26.68
C GLY A 45 2.20 -27.96 -26.49
N ASP A 46 3.42 -27.88 -27.04
CA ASP A 46 4.36 -29.00 -27.05
C ASP A 46 5.06 -29.28 -25.71
N ASN A 47 5.15 -28.26 -24.83
CA ASN A 47 6.07 -28.31 -23.67
C ASN A 47 5.44 -28.01 -22.30
N VAL A 48 4.24 -27.40 -22.26
CA VAL A 48 3.62 -26.93 -21.01
C VAL A 48 2.22 -27.50 -20.82
N LEU A 49 1.44 -27.65 -21.89
CA LEU A 49 0.04 -28.08 -21.84
C LEU A 49 -0.16 -29.43 -21.12
N ASP A 50 0.70 -30.41 -21.37
CA ASP A 50 0.64 -31.74 -20.76
C ASP A 50 1.35 -31.84 -19.39
N VAL A 51 2.05 -30.79 -18.97
CA VAL A 51 2.83 -30.78 -17.72
C VAL A 51 1.94 -30.32 -16.57
N ARG A 52 1.67 -31.22 -15.62
CA ARG A 52 0.96 -30.84 -14.39
C ARG A 52 1.74 -29.76 -13.64
N PRO A 53 1.11 -28.66 -13.22
CA PRO A 53 1.78 -27.63 -12.42
C PRO A 53 2.25 -28.22 -11.10
N LEU A 54 3.38 -27.72 -10.62
CA LEU A 54 3.87 -27.98 -9.26
C LEU A 54 2.93 -27.36 -8.22
N GLU A 55 2.99 -27.89 -7.01
CA GLU A 55 2.18 -27.44 -5.89
C GLU A 55 2.41 -25.94 -5.60
N ALA A 56 1.32 -25.22 -5.40
CA ALA A 56 1.34 -23.80 -5.08
C ALA A 56 1.73 -23.60 -3.61
N ILE A 57 2.19 -22.40 -3.27
CA ILE A 57 2.52 -22.07 -1.89
C ILE A 57 1.23 -21.84 -1.12
N GLN A 58 0.77 -22.89 -0.46
CA GLN A 58 -0.37 -22.90 0.42
C GLN A 58 0.12 -23.24 1.83
N LEU A 59 -0.38 -22.50 2.81
CA LEU A 59 -0.27 -22.88 4.22
C LEU A 59 -1.41 -23.84 4.53
N GLU A 60 -1.11 -24.92 5.24
CA GLU A 60 -2.13 -25.76 5.88
C GLU A 60 -2.90 -24.88 6.89
N LEU A 61 -4.20 -24.76 6.66
CA LEU A 61 -5.13 -24.01 7.53
C LEU A 61 -5.76 -25.00 8.52
N ASP A 62 -6.06 -24.53 9.73
CA ASP A 62 -6.66 -25.39 10.75
C ASP A 62 -8.14 -25.70 10.42
N PRO A 63 -8.56 -26.98 10.37
CA PRO A 63 -9.94 -27.33 10.02
C PRO A 63 -10.97 -26.89 11.07
N GLU A 64 -10.58 -26.64 12.32
CA GLU A 64 -11.45 -26.18 13.39
C GLU A 64 -11.48 -24.64 13.42
N GLU A 65 -10.32 -23.99 13.62
CA GLU A 65 -10.23 -22.52 13.70
C GLU A 65 -10.54 -21.83 12.36
N ASP A 66 -9.95 -22.29 11.25
CA ASP A 66 -10.07 -21.68 9.93
C ASP A 66 -11.26 -22.19 9.09
N SER A 67 -12.16 -22.96 9.70
CA SER A 67 -13.37 -23.54 9.10
C SER A 67 -14.22 -22.56 8.25
N ALA A 68 -14.28 -21.28 8.62
CA ALA A 68 -15.03 -20.25 7.89
C ALA A 68 -14.42 -19.85 6.54
N ILE A 69 -13.13 -20.14 6.30
CA ILE A 69 -12.36 -19.69 5.11
C ILE A 69 -11.73 -20.83 4.31
N ILE A 70 -11.51 -22.01 4.92
CA ILE A 70 -10.67 -23.09 4.41
C ILE A 70 -10.99 -23.51 2.97
N ASP A 71 -12.27 -23.67 2.62
CA ASP A 71 -12.72 -24.17 1.32
C ASP A 71 -12.36 -23.26 0.12
N TRP A 72 -12.22 -21.94 0.36
CA TRP A 72 -12.18 -20.93 -0.71
C TRP A 72 -10.99 -19.98 -0.60
N PHE A 73 -10.21 -20.01 0.48
CA PHE A 73 -9.18 -19.01 0.75
C PHE A 73 -8.12 -18.87 -0.37
N TYR A 74 -7.78 -19.97 -1.04
CA TYR A 74 -6.78 -20.00 -2.13
C TYR A 74 -7.37 -19.92 -3.55
N ASP A 75 -8.69 -19.74 -3.70
CA ASP A 75 -9.30 -19.60 -5.02
C ASP A 75 -8.79 -18.35 -5.78
N PRO A 76 -8.71 -18.39 -7.13
CA PRO A 76 -8.32 -17.23 -7.93
C PRO A 76 -9.35 -16.07 -7.87
N LYS A 77 -10.62 -16.39 -7.58
CA LYS A 77 -11.71 -15.44 -7.31
C LYS A 77 -12.66 -16.03 -6.27
N PRO A 78 -12.33 -15.96 -4.98
CA PRO A 78 -13.12 -16.64 -3.96
C PRO A 78 -14.54 -16.10 -3.84
N LEU A 79 -15.47 -16.93 -3.36
CA LEU A 79 -16.88 -16.57 -3.08
C LEU A 79 -17.68 -16.04 -4.28
N ILE A 80 -17.25 -16.26 -5.53
CA ILE A 80 -17.91 -15.72 -6.74
C ILE A 80 -19.36 -16.21 -6.94
N ASN A 81 -19.67 -17.40 -6.43
CA ASN A 81 -21.01 -18.02 -6.48
C ASN A 81 -21.84 -17.77 -5.20
N MET A 82 -21.28 -17.10 -4.19
CA MET A 82 -21.88 -16.90 -2.88
C MET A 82 -22.52 -15.50 -2.76
N PRO A 83 -23.58 -15.33 -1.95
CA PRO A 83 -24.25 -14.03 -1.77
C PRO A 83 -23.36 -12.94 -1.13
N ALA A 84 -22.20 -13.33 -0.60
CA ALA A 84 -21.16 -12.43 -0.11
C ALA A 84 -20.58 -11.49 -1.18
N ILE A 85 -20.75 -11.80 -2.47
CA ILE A 85 -20.23 -11.01 -3.60
C ILE A 85 -21.34 -10.72 -4.61
N ASN A 86 -21.29 -9.55 -5.24
CA ASN A 86 -22.25 -9.11 -6.25
C ASN A 86 -22.16 -9.83 -7.62
N GLY A 87 -21.80 -11.12 -7.62
CA GLY A 87 -21.64 -11.97 -8.80
C GLY A 87 -20.35 -11.73 -9.60
N PRO A 88 -20.30 -12.14 -10.89
CA PRO A 88 -19.06 -12.27 -11.66
C PRO A 88 -18.35 -10.94 -11.96
N SER A 89 -19.03 -9.81 -11.74
CA SER A 89 -18.41 -8.48 -11.81
C SER A 89 -17.37 -8.23 -10.73
N TYR A 90 -17.45 -8.95 -9.59
CA TYR A 90 -16.51 -8.91 -8.46
C TYR A 90 -16.19 -7.46 -8.02
N ARG A 91 -17.22 -6.61 -7.87
CA ARG A 91 -17.05 -5.18 -7.55
C ARG A 91 -17.29 -4.85 -6.09
N TYR A 92 -18.21 -5.55 -5.44
CA TYR A 92 -18.63 -5.31 -4.06
C TYR A 92 -18.63 -6.63 -3.28
N TRP A 93 -18.18 -6.56 -2.04
CA TRP A 93 -18.12 -7.69 -1.11
C TRP A 93 -18.75 -7.31 0.23
N SER A 94 -19.38 -8.29 0.87
CA SER A 94 -19.94 -8.23 2.20
C SER A 94 -19.70 -9.57 2.89
N LEU A 95 -18.90 -9.57 3.95
CA LEU A 95 -18.48 -10.77 4.66
C LEU A 95 -19.10 -10.80 6.07
N THR A 96 -19.25 -12.01 6.61
CA THR A 96 -19.76 -12.25 7.96
C THR A 96 -18.67 -12.04 9.01
N LEU A 97 -19.09 -11.88 10.27
CA LEU A 97 -18.16 -11.63 11.38
C LEU A 97 -17.08 -12.73 11.56
N PRO A 98 -17.39 -14.04 11.51
CA PRO A 98 -16.37 -15.09 11.65
C PRO A 98 -15.32 -15.04 10.52
N VAL A 99 -15.77 -14.87 9.27
CA VAL A 99 -14.86 -14.72 8.13
C VAL A 99 -13.94 -13.51 8.30
N MET A 100 -14.46 -12.39 8.84
CA MET A 100 -13.64 -11.21 9.11
C MET A 100 -12.66 -11.42 10.26
N ALA A 101 -13.05 -12.17 11.29
CA ALA A 101 -12.18 -12.55 12.41
C ALA A 101 -11.00 -13.37 11.89
N ASN A 102 -11.22 -14.54 11.29
CA ASN A 102 -10.16 -15.41 10.77
C ASN A 102 -9.22 -14.66 9.81
N LEU A 103 -9.78 -13.84 8.91
CA LEU A 103 -8.98 -13.01 8.01
C LEU A 103 -8.11 -11.97 8.76
N TYR A 104 -8.57 -11.44 9.90
CA TYR A 104 -7.82 -10.51 10.76
C TYR A 104 -6.74 -11.23 11.59
N HIS A 105 -7.03 -12.41 12.15
CA HIS A 105 -6.06 -13.25 12.87
C HIS A 105 -4.89 -13.62 11.96
N LEU A 106 -5.15 -14.28 10.83
CA LEU A 106 -4.12 -14.60 9.83
C LEU A 106 -3.48 -13.34 9.21
N GLY A 107 -4.24 -12.25 9.11
CA GLY A 107 -3.78 -10.96 8.58
C GLY A 107 -2.83 -10.20 9.49
N HIS A 108 -2.74 -10.58 10.78
CA HIS A 108 -2.07 -9.80 11.81
C HIS A 108 -0.57 -9.60 11.56
N THR A 109 0.11 -10.56 10.90
CA THR A 109 1.58 -10.54 10.76
C THR A 109 2.13 -9.36 9.93
N LEU A 110 1.34 -8.86 8.98
CA LEU A 110 1.68 -7.68 8.18
C LEU A 110 1.08 -6.38 8.74
N LEU A 111 0.13 -6.48 9.68
CA LEU A 111 -0.50 -5.34 10.33
C LEU A 111 0.46 -4.63 11.29
N SER A 112 -0.08 -3.64 11.99
CA SER A 112 0.63 -2.73 12.87
C SER A 112 -0.04 -2.75 14.23
N ASP A 113 0.70 -3.15 15.27
CA ASP A 113 0.22 -3.30 16.66
C ASP A 113 -0.12 -1.98 17.38
N GLN A 114 -0.30 -0.89 16.63
CA GLN A 114 -0.44 0.45 17.19
C GLN A 114 -1.78 1.07 16.75
N PRO A 115 -2.86 0.86 17.53
CA PRO A 115 -4.20 1.33 17.20
C PRO A 115 -4.48 2.78 17.62
N ASP A 116 -3.57 3.43 18.37
CA ASP A 116 -3.74 4.84 18.77
C ASP A 116 -3.14 5.80 17.74
N ASN A 117 -3.98 6.69 17.21
CA ASN A 117 -3.59 7.78 16.32
C ASN A 117 -2.55 8.73 16.94
N ASN A 118 -2.52 8.87 18.27
CA ASN A 118 -1.53 9.70 18.99
C ASN A 118 -0.08 9.26 18.75
N ALA A 119 0.15 8.00 18.38
CA ALA A 119 1.47 7.52 17.98
C ALA A 119 2.07 8.26 16.78
N SER A 120 1.21 8.86 15.95
CA SER A 120 1.60 9.65 14.77
C SER A 120 1.78 11.14 15.06
N TYR A 121 1.82 11.57 16.33
CA TYR A 121 2.07 12.97 16.69
C TYR A 121 3.40 13.47 16.11
N LEU A 122 3.35 14.57 15.36
CA LEU A 122 4.44 15.12 14.53
C LEU A 122 4.98 14.18 13.41
N PHE A 123 4.41 12.98 13.28
CA PHE A 123 4.71 11.99 12.24
C PHE A 123 3.52 11.80 11.27
N ASP A 124 2.60 12.77 11.23
CA ASP A 124 1.45 12.80 10.34
C ASP A 124 1.74 13.58 9.04
N LYS A 125 0.90 13.39 8.02
CA LYS A 125 1.06 14.04 6.71
C LYS A 125 1.14 15.58 6.79
N LYS A 126 0.37 16.21 7.68
CA LYS A 126 0.36 17.68 7.80
C LYS A 126 1.64 18.20 8.46
N SER A 127 2.14 17.53 9.51
CA SER A 127 3.44 17.86 10.10
C SER A 127 4.59 17.72 9.10
N PHE A 128 4.56 16.73 8.20
CA PHE A 128 5.57 16.64 7.13
C PHE A 128 5.46 17.74 6.07
N PHE A 129 4.25 18.16 5.68
CA PHE A 129 4.07 19.29 4.76
C PHE A 129 4.62 20.57 5.38
N THR A 130 4.25 20.84 6.63
CA THR A 130 4.78 21.92 7.45
C THR A 130 6.31 21.88 7.54
N ALA A 131 6.90 20.75 7.94
CA ALA A 131 8.35 20.62 8.11
C ALA A 131 9.12 20.85 6.80
N LYS A 132 8.54 20.47 5.66
CA LYS A 132 9.10 20.76 4.33
C LYS A 132 9.06 22.25 3.98
N VAL A 133 8.03 22.95 4.42
CA VAL A 133 7.77 24.37 4.13
C VAL A 133 8.58 25.30 5.04
N LEU A 134 8.72 24.97 6.32
CA LEU A 134 9.43 25.75 7.35
C LEU A 134 10.97 25.78 7.21
N ASN A 135 11.51 25.60 6.00
CA ASN A 135 12.95 25.60 5.71
C ASN A 135 13.64 26.80 6.39
N ILE A 136 14.43 26.53 7.44
CA ILE A 136 14.59 27.43 8.59
C ILE A 136 15.37 28.69 8.21
N ARG A 137 14.65 29.72 7.76
CA ARG A 137 15.20 31.02 7.41
C ARG A 137 15.40 31.85 8.68
N ARG A 138 16.66 32.16 9.00
CA ARG A 138 17.01 33.00 10.16
C ARG A 138 16.41 34.40 9.99
N THR A 139 15.66 34.86 11.00
CA THR A 139 15.17 36.24 11.07
C THR A 139 16.30 37.20 11.44
N LYS A 140 16.25 38.44 10.93
CA LYS A 140 17.27 39.48 11.18
C LYS A 140 17.13 40.17 12.55
N PHE A 141 16.05 39.92 13.29
CA PHE A 141 15.67 40.70 14.47
C PHE A 141 15.76 39.85 15.75
N ASN A 142 16.97 39.52 16.18
CA ASN A 142 17.25 38.85 17.46
C ASN A 142 18.53 39.47 18.06
N ASP A 143 18.38 40.55 18.83
CA ASP A 143 19.45 41.10 19.66
C ASP A 143 19.68 40.17 20.85
N ILE A 144 20.87 39.57 20.94
CA ILE A 144 21.22 38.54 21.94
C ILE A 144 21.05 39.10 23.35
N ASN A 145 21.33 40.39 23.57
CA ASN A 145 21.25 41.03 24.87
C ASN A 145 19.81 41.23 25.38
N LYS A 146 18.80 40.97 24.54
CA LYS A 146 17.37 41.14 24.85
C LYS A 146 16.59 39.82 24.89
N VAL A 147 17.25 38.68 24.63
CA VAL A 147 16.61 37.36 24.58
C VAL A 147 17.06 36.51 25.77
N ILE A 148 16.13 36.22 26.68
CA ILE A 148 16.38 35.33 27.83
C ILE A 148 16.20 33.88 27.38
N ILE A 149 17.27 33.09 27.39
CA ILE A 149 17.26 31.68 26.96
C ILE A 149 17.26 30.77 28.19
N TRP A 150 16.06 30.36 28.64
CA TRP A 150 15.90 29.34 29.69
C TRP A 150 16.03 27.92 29.15
N GLN A 151 15.48 27.66 27.96
CA GLN A 151 15.53 26.38 27.27
C GLN A 151 15.71 26.61 25.77
N GLN A 152 16.44 25.72 25.10
CA GLN A 152 16.61 25.79 23.65
C GLN A 152 15.32 25.41 22.92
N ILE A 153 14.78 26.32 22.11
CA ILE A 153 13.62 26.06 21.26
C ILE A 153 13.99 25.00 20.22
N ARG A 154 13.47 23.78 20.41
CA ARG A 154 13.70 22.65 19.50
C ARG A 154 12.89 22.77 18.21
N THR A 155 13.26 21.98 17.20
CA THR A 155 12.60 21.96 15.89
C THR A 155 11.17 21.43 15.95
N GLU A 156 10.88 20.50 16.86
CA GLU A 156 9.56 19.92 17.07
C GLU A 156 8.55 21.00 17.46
N TYR A 157 8.93 21.95 18.34
CA TYR A 157 8.06 23.05 18.74
C TYR A 157 7.68 23.98 17.58
N LYS A 158 8.56 24.13 16.58
CA LYS A 158 8.27 24.92 15.37
C LYS A 158 7.26 24.23 14.44
N VAL A 159 7.17 22.90 14.49
CA VAL A 159 6.21 22.09 13.72
C VAL A 159 4.91 21.88 14.51
N ALA A 160 4.96 21.81 15.84
CA ALA A 160 3.78 21.71 16.71
C ALA A 160 3.04 23.06 16.83
N LEU A 161 3.76 24.14 17.14
CA LEU A 161 3.21 25.46 17.45
C LEU A 161 3.62 26.47 16.37
N LEU A 162 3.05 26.23 15.19
CA LEU A 162 3.35 26.85 13.90
C LEU A 162 3.45 28.37 13.93
N HIS A 163 2.43 29.04 14.48
CA HIS A 163 2.30 30.49 14.47
C HIS A 163 3.02 31.17 15.64
N LEU A 164 3.49 30.40 16.63
CA LEU A 164 4.15 30.94 17.83
C LEU A 164 5.67 31.07 17.63
N TYR A 165 6.32 30.03 17.09
CA TYR A 165 7.78 29.98 16.98
C TYR A 165 8.34 30.30 15.58
N ASN A 166 7.48 30.65 14.61
CA ASN A 166 7.90 31.02 13.26
C ASN A 166 7.33 32.39 12.87
N SER A 167 8.17 33.27 12.32
CA SER A 167 7.78 34.65 11.98
C SER A 167 7.00 34.79 10.67
N LEU A 168 7.10 33.81 9.76
CA LEU A 168 6.49 33.84 8.42
C LEU A 168 5.98 32.43 8.03
N PRO A 169 4.93 31.91 8.66
CA PRO A 169 4.35 30.61 8.34
C PRO A 169 3.46 30.69 7.07
N CYS A 170 4.09 30.78 5.89
CA CYS A 170 3.40 30.72 4.59
C CYS A 170 3.19 29.27 4.13
N SER A 171 2.00 28.91 3.63
CA SER A 171 1.67 27.58 3.09
C SER A 171 1.85 26.41 4.08
N VAL A 172 1.54 26.65 5.36
CA VAL A 172 1.71 25.70 6.47
C VAL A 172 0.40 24.97 6.78
N HIS A 173 0.46 23.74 7.29
CA HIS A 173 -0.72 22.92 7.60
C HIS A 173 -0.85 22.63 9.10
N LEU A 174 -2.04 22.89 9.67
CA LEU A 174 -2.39 22.60 11.06
C LEU A 174 -2.66 21.10 11.29
N SER A 175 -1.76 20.42 12.00
CA SER A 175 -1.95 19.06 12.54
C SER A 175 -2.84 19.07 13.80
N PRO A 176 -3.67 18.03 14.02
CA PRO A 176 -4.35 17.82 15.29
C PRO A 176 -3.33 17.63 16.42
N TYR A 177 -3.55 18.28 17.57
CA TYR A 177 -2.61 18.21 18.68
C TYR A 177 -2.69 16.88 19.45
N HIS A 178 -3.90 16.40 19.72
CA HIS A 178 -4.15 15.18 20.49
C HIS A 178 -5.49 14.55 20.09
N TYR A 179 -5.57 13.22 20.20
CA TYR A 179 -6.80 12.44 20.12
C TYR A 179 -7.08 11.80 21.49
N PRO A 180 -8.35 11.54 21.86
CA PRO A 180 -8.64 10.74 23.06
C PRO A 180 -7.82 9.45 23.05
N LYS A 181 -7.05 9.22 24.12
CA LYS A 181 -6.11 8.09 24.21
C LYS A 181 -6.86 6.77 24.07
N ASN A 182 -6.38 5.87 23.21
CA ASN A 182 -7.02 4.57 23.04
C ASN A 182 -6.67 3.68 24.24
N ILE A 183 -7.68 3.29 25.02
CA ILE A 183 -7.58 2.37 26.16
C ILE A 183 -8.34 1.10 25.77
N TYR A 184 -7.80 0.38 24.79
CA TYR A 184 -8.27 -0.93 24.38
C TYR A 184 -7.23 -1.96 24.81
N ILE A 185 -7.68 -2.95 25.59
CA ILE A 185 -6.89 -4.11 25.99
C ILE A 185 -7.30 -5.23 25.05
N ARG A 186 -6.32 -5.93 24.49
CA ARG A 186 -6.55 -7.07 23.63
C ARG A 186 -6.67 -8.33 24.50
N THR A 187 -7.66 -9.15 24.22
CA THR A 187 -7.79 -10.51 24.74
C THR A 187 -6.97 -11.43 23.84
N ASP A 188 -5.91 -12.03 24.40
CA ASP A 188 -5.08 -13.01 23.67
C ASP A 188 -5.49 -14.46 23.99
N ASP A 189 -6.10 -14.72 25.15
CA ASP A 189 -6.64 -16.03 25.55
C ASP A 189 -8.14 -16.15 25.21
N PRO A 190 -8.58 -17.14 24.39
CA PRO A 190 -9.98 -17.30 24.00
C PRO A 190 -10.87 -17.91 25.11
N ASP A 191 -10.27 -18.56 26.11
CA ASP A 191 -10.99 -19.17 27.25
C ASP A 191 -11.57 -18.12 28.22
N LEU A 192 -11.10 -16.86 28.13
CA LEU A 192 -11.60 -15.76 28.96
C LEU A 192 -12.90 -15.20 28.37
N PRO A 193 -13.90 -14.85 29.20
CA PRO A 193 -15.16 -14.28 28.72
C PRO A 193 -14.90 -12.93 28.03
N ALA A 194 -15.73 -12.53 27.06
CA ALA A 194 -15.54 -11.28 26.31
C ALA A 194 -15.58 -10.01 27.19
N PHE A 195 -16.25 -10.08 28.35
CA PHE A 195 -16.30 -9.01 29.34
C PHE A 195 -15.75 -9.49 30.70
N TYR A 196 -14.50 -9.14 31.00
CA TYR A 196 -13.89 -9.35 32.33
C TYR A 196 -13.14 -8.11 32.80
N PHE A 197 -12.83 -8.08 34.10
CA PHE A 197 -11.93 -7.10 34.68
C PHE A 197 -10.48 -7.56 34.47
N ASP A 198 -9.83 -7.02 33.45
CA ASP A 198 -8.47 -7.39 33.07
C ASP A 198 -7.42 -6.91 34.11
N PRO A 199 -6.36 -7.69 34.40
CA PRO A 199 -5.32 -7.32 35.39
C PRO A 199 -4.55 -6.02 35.12
N PHE A 200 -4.53 -5.51 33.88
CA PHE A 200 -3.95 -4.20 33.55
C PHE A 200 -4.87 -3.03 33.94
N ILE A 201 -6.13 -3.27 34.30
CA ILE A 201 -7.07 -2.25 34.77
C ILE A 201 -6.83 -1.97 36.26
N ASN A 202 -6.64 -0.70 36.62
CA ASN A 202 -6.49 -0.30 38.02
C ASN A 202 -7.78 -0.59 38.81
N PRO A 203 -7.72 -1.28 39.97
CA PRO A 203 -8.90 -1.61 40.76
C PRO A 203 -9.63 -0.37 41.27
N ILE A 204 -10.96 -0.39 41.19
CA ILE A 204 -11.82 0.72 41.62
C ILE A 204 -11.88 0.73 43.15
N SER A 205 -11.41 1.83 43.77
CA SER A 205 -11.52 2.02 45.21
C SER A 205 -12.82 2.73 45.59
N LEU A 206 -13.64 2.09 46.42
CA LEU A 206 -14.89 2.66 46.95
C LEU A 206 -14.67 3.66 48.11
N ARG A 207 -13.42 4.00 48.44
CA ARG A 207 -13.10 4.91 49.56
C ARG A 207 -13.60 6.33 49.27
N GLY A 208 -14.65 6.75 49.97
CA GLY A 208 -15.25 8.08 49.84
C GLY A 208 -16.48 8.14 48.93
N MET A 209 -17.09 6.99 48.63
CA MET A 209 -18.35 6.86 47.85
C MET A 209 -19.59 7.33 48.64
N THR A 210 -19.53 8.48 49.32
CA THR A 210 -20.73 9.17 49.81
C THR A 210 -21.25 10.08 48.68
N PRO A 211 -22.40 9.78 48.07
CA PRO A 211 -22.93 10.58 46.97
C PRO A 211 -23.22 12.02 47.41
N LYS A 212 -22.41 12.98 46.97
CA LYS A 212 -22.51 14.41 47.35
C LYS A 212 -23.82 15.08 46.93
N ASN A 213 -24.53 14.48 45.98
CA ASN A 213 -25.81 14.94 45.45
C ASN A 213 -26.96 13.96 45.76
N ALA A 214 -26.75 12.94 46.62
CA ALA A 214 -27.90 12.23 47.16
C ALA A 214 -28.69 13.20 48.05
N PRO A 215 -30.02 13.25 47.92
CA PRO A 215 -30.83 13.85 48.97
C PRO A 215 -30.58 13.12 50.30
N LEU A 216 -30.80 13.82 51.43
CA LEU A 216 -30.61 13.27 52.79
C LEU A 216 -31.50 12.04 53.09
N VAL A 217 -32.49 11.81 52.23
CA VAL A 217 -33.42 10.69 52.15
C VAL A 217 -33.21 10.17 50.72
N SER A 218 -32.94 8.89 50.51
CA SER A 218 -32.73 8.38 49.14
C SER A 218 -34.01 8.48 48.32
N HIS A 219 -33.91 8.41 46.98
CA HIS A 219 -35.12 8.38 46.14
C HIS A 219 -35.97 7.12 46.40
N GLU A 220 -35.35 6.05 46.89
CA GLU A 220 -36.01 4.83 47.35
C GLU A 220 -36.75 5.12 48.67
N ASP A 221 -36.10 5.70 49.68
CA ASP A 221 -36.74 6.11 50.96
C ASP A 221 -37.88 7.15 50.80
N VAL A 222 -37.91 7.91 49.70
CA VAL A 222 -39.01 8.85 49.37
C VAL A 222 -40.24 8.16 48.78
N ILE A 223 -40.06 7.00 48.13
CA ILE A 223 -41.13 6.25 47.45
C ILE A 223 -41.62 5.07 48.27
N PHE A 224 -40.73 4.38 48.99
CA PHE A 224 -41.02 3.15 49.75
C PHE A 224 -40.96 3.36 51.27
N GLY A 225 -40.79 4.61 51.72
CA GLY A 225 -40.62 4.95 53.13
C GLY A 225 -39.27 4.54 53.72
N PRO A 226 -38.95 4.99 54.95
CA PRO A 226 -37.68 4.64 55.60
C PRO A 226 -37.67 3.18 56.10
N ASN A 227 -36.70 2.39 55.61
CA ASN A 227 -36.61 0.93 55.79
C ASN A 227 -37.77 0.16 55.14
N ASP A 228 -38.10 0.48 53.88
CA ASP A 228 -38.97 -0.34 53.03
C ASP A 228 -40.39 -0.55 53.63
N ALA A 229 -40.84 0.43 54.43
CA ALA A 229 -42.07 0.37 55.21
C ALA A 229 -43.35 0.34 54.35
N ASP A 230 -43.26 0.84 53.12
CA ASP A 230 -44.33 0.93 52.14
C ASP A 230 -44.05 0.03 50.91
N GLU A 231 -43.29 -1.07 51.08
CA GLU A 231 -42.99 -2.09 50.03
C GLU A 231 -44.25 -2.59 49.29
N ASP A 232 -45.39 -2.62 49.98
CA ASP A 232 -46.70 -3.07 49.46
C ASP A 232 -47.39 -2.04 48.53
N GLU A 233 -46.95 -0.78 48.43
CA GLU A 233 -47.67 0.26 47.66
C GLU A 233 -47.31 0.31 46.16
N PHE A 234 -46.14 -0.21 45.75
CA PHE A 234 -45.67 -0.15 44.36
C PHE A 234 -45.09 -1.48 43.85
N GLU A 235 -45.94 -2.30 43.24
CA GLU A 235 -45.51 -3.46 42.45
C GLU A 235 -45.25 -3.05 40.98
N LEU A 236 -44.16 -3.55 40.40
CA LEU A 236 -43.96 -3.50 38.94
C LEU A 236 -45.03 -4.40 38.27
N PRO A 237 -45.77 -3.92 37.26
CA PRO A 237 -46.67 -4.77 36.49
C PRO A 237 -45.97 -6.04 35.98
N GLY A 238 -46.59 -7.21 36.18
CA GLY A 238 -45.98 -8.51 35.92
C GLY A 238 -45.54 -8.78 34.47
N ASP A 239 -45.92 -7.92 33.52
CA ASP A 239 -45.45 -7.94 32.13
C ASP A 239 -44.07 -7.26 31.93
N ILE A 240 -43.50 -6.62 32.96
CA ILE A 240 -42.24 -5.85 32.88
C ILE A 240 -41.04 -6.74 33.25
N GLU A 241 -40.45 -7.36 32.22
CA GLU A 241 -39.12 -7.99 32.28
C GLU A 241 -38.03 -7.03 31.75
N PRO A 242 -36.75 -7.18 32.16
CA PRO A 242 -35.63 -6.50 31.50
C PRO A 242 -35.58 -6.82 30.00
N PHE A 243 -35.41 -5.81 29.15
CA PHE A 243 -35.56 -5.90 27.68
C PHE A 243 -34.87 -7.08 26.98
N LEU A 244 -33.73 -7.55 27.49
CA LEU A 244 -32.93 -8.64 26.93
C LEU A 244 -32.77 -9.83 27.88
N ALA A 245 -33.65 -10.01 28.88
CA ALA A 245 -33.56 -11.09 29.87
C ALA A 245 -33.49 -12.52 29.28
N LYS A 246 -33.95 -12.70 28.03
CA LYS A 246 -33.97 -13.97 27.30
C LYS A 246 -32.68 -14.26 26.51
N GLN A 247 -31.74 -13.31 26.44
CA GLN A 247 -30.48 -13.44 25.71
C GLN A 247 -29.29 -13.47 26.67
N PRO A 248 -28.23 -14.27 26.39
CA PRO A 248 -27.01 -14.23 27.19
C PRO A 248 -26.31 -12.86 27.04
N SER A 249 -25.53 -12.47 28.06
CA SER A 249 -24.81 -11.20 28.08
C SER A 249 -23.65 -11.12 27.06
N GLN A 250 -23.19 -12.27 26.57
CA GLN A 250 -22.14 -12.39 25.57
C GLN A 250 -22.39 -13.60 24.66
N ASN A 251 -21.87 -13.53 23.44
CA ASN A 251 -21.77 -14.63 22.49
C ASN A 251 -20.29 -14.94 22.26
N ASP A 252 -19.96 -16.12 21.75
CA ASP A 252 -18.57 -16.54 21.52
C ASP A 252 -17.79 -15.54 20.62
N LEU A 253 -18.45 -15.03 19.57
CA LEU A 253 -17.89 -14.03 18.64
C LEU A 253 -17.85 -12.59 19.19
N ALA A 254 -18.22 -12.35 20.45
CA ALA A 254 -18.28 -10.99 21.00
C ALA A 254 -16.88 -10.37 21.16
N ALA A 255 -15.89 -11.16 21.61
CA ALA A 255 -14.49 -10.71 21.72
C ALA A 255 -13.92 -10.31 20.34
N ASP A 256 -14.10 -11.17 19.34
CA ASP A 256 -13.67 -10.92 17.96
C ASP A 256 -14.34 -9.68 17.36
N GLY A 257 -15.64 -9.49 17.62
CA GLY A 257 -16.37 -8.30 17.17
C GLY A 257 -15.81 -7.01 17.75
N ILE A 258 -15.43 -7.02 19.03
CA ILE A 258 -14.78 -5.88 19.69
C ILE A 258 -13.36 -5.66 19.13
N GLY A 259 -12.60 -6.72 18.87
CA GLY A 259 -11.28 -6.66 18.24
C GLY A 259 -11.33 -6.08 16.82
N LEU A 260 -12.24 -6.57 15.97
CA LEU A 260 -12.48 -6.07 14.62
C LEU A 260 -12.94 -4.60 14.59
N TRP A 261 -13.73 -4.17 15.57
CA TRP A 261 -14.12 -2.76 15.71
C TRP A 261 -12.92 -1.82 15.96
N ARG A 262 -11.86 -2.34 16.60
CA ARG A 262 -10.60 -1.62 16.84
C ARG A 262 -9.49 -1.91 15.82
N ALA A 263 -9.73 -2.80 14.86
CA ALA A 263 -8.77 -3.15 13.82
C ALA A 263 -8.47 -1.98 12.87
N ALA A 264 -7.33 -2.07 12.17
CA ALA A 264 -6.96 -1.12 11.13
C ALA A 264 -7.65 -1.42 9.79
N ASP A 265 -7.69 -0.43 8.88
CA ASP A 265 -8.01 -0.66 7.46
C ASP A 265 -7.04 -1.74 6.90
N PRO A 266 -7.52 -2.82 6.27
CA PRO A 266 -8.85 -3.00 5.68
C PRO A 266 -9.90 -3.79 6.50
N TYR A 267 -9.63 -4.18 7.75
CA TYR A 267 -10.44 -5.15 8.51
C TYR A 267 -11.61 -4.53 9.29
N ASN A 268 -11.59 -3.21 9.52
CA ASN A 268 -12.59 -2.46 10.27
C ASN A 268 -13.97 -2.27 9.61
N CYS A 269 -14.23 -2.91 8.47
CA CYS A 269 -15.49 -2.79 7.71
C CYS A 269 -15.91 -4.16 7.17
N CYS A 270 -17.09 -4.66 7.54
CA CYS A 270 -17.60 -5.94 7.06
C CYS A 270 -18.01 -5.95 5.57
N SER A 271 -18.15 -4.77 4.94
CA SER A 271 -18.45 -4.67 3.51
C SER A 271 -17.73 -3.50 2.85
N ARG A 272 -17.37 -3.67 1.56
CA ARG A 272 -16.70 -2.61 0.79
C ARG A 272 -16.73 -2.86 -0.71
N TRP A 273 -16.32 -1.83 -1.45
CA TRP A 273 -15.89 -1.98 -2.83
C TRP A 273 -14.55 -2.71 -2.88
N THR A 274 -14.39 -3.59 -3.87
CA THR A 274 -13.12 -4.24 -4.18
C THR A 274 -12.11 -3.23 -4.73
N ARG A 275 -10.82 -3.51 -4.54
CA ARG A 275 -9.71 -2.71 -5.10
C ARG A 275 -8.92 -3.52 -6.12
N CYS A 276 -8.15 -2.86 -6.97
CA CYS A 276 -7.14 -3.56 -7.77
C CYS A 276 -6.00 -4.03 -6.84
N ALA A 277 -5.30 -5.11 -7.19
CA ALA A 277 -4.24 -5.65 -6.35
C ALA A 277 -3.12 -4.61 -6.09
N GLN A 278 -2.72 -3.87 -7.13
CA GLN A 278 -1.71 -2.81 -7.05
C GLN A 278 -2.10 -1.62 -6.16
N ASP A 279 -3.40 -1.44 -5.87
CA ASP A 279 -3.91 -0.34 -5.04
C ASP A 279 -3.91 -0.69 -3.53
N VAL A 280 -3.50 -1.92 -3.16
CA VAL A 280 -3.42 -2.38 -1.76
C VAL A 280 -1.95 -2.37 -1.29
N PRO A 281 -1.53 -1.37 -0.49
CA PRO A 281 -0.11 -1.18 -0.20
C PRO A 281 0.33 -1.91 1.08
N LEU A 282 0.64 -3.20 0.97
CA LEU A 282 0.99 -4.11 2.08
C LEU A 282 1.99 -3.53 3.10
N VAL A 283 3.11 -2.95 2.62
CA VAL A 283 4.22 -2.48 3.49
C VAL A 283 4.14 -1.00 3.88
N LYS A 284 3.04 -0.29 3.57
CA LYS A 284 2.92 1.15 3.82
C LYS A 284 2.99 1.47 5.31
N ASN A 285 2.33 0.67 6.13
CA ASN A 285 2.25 0.89 7.58
C ASN A 285 3.62 0.76 8.27
N TRP A 286 4.56 -0.01 7.70
CA TRP A 286 5.88 -0.23 8.28
C TRP A 286 6.79 1.00 8.25
N TYR A 287 6.80 1.76 7.14
CA TYR A 287 7.63 2.98 7.02
C TYR A 287 6.90 4.27 7.40
N LEU A 288 5.58 4.20 7.64
CA LEU A 288 4.81 5.26 8.31
C LEU A 288 4.91 5.22 9.84
N LYS A 289 5.70 4.29 10.40
CA LYS A 289 6.15 4.31 11.79
C LYS A 289 7.57 4.86 11.92
N HIS A 290 7.92 5.29 13.13
CA HIS A 290 9.31 5.51 13.51
C HIS A 290 10.11 4.21 13.33
N CYS A 291 11.35 4.33 12.83
CA CYS A 291 12.28 3.22 12.76
C CYS A 291 12.70 2.82 14.19
N PRO A 292 12.69 1.53 14.56
CA PRO A 292 13.07 1.08 15.91
C PRO A 292 14.49 1.54 16.31
N PRO A 293 14.74 1.78 17.62
CA PRO A 293 16.06 2.12 18.12
C PRO A 293 17.08 1.00 17.86
N GLY A 294 18.37 1.34 17.89
CA GLY A 294 19.47 0.40 17.64
C GLY A 294 19.70 -0.01 16.18
N GLN A 295 18.78 0.28 15.26
CA GLN A 295 18.89 -0.15 13.86
C GLN A 295 20.01 0.56 13.08
N PRO A 296 20.71 -0.12 12.15
CA PRO A 296 21.86 0.44 11.45
C PRO A 296 21.48 1.64 10.57
N VAL A 297 22.43 2.57 10.35
CA VAL A 297 22.25 3.82 9.58
C VAL A 297 21.54 3.58 8.24
N LYS A 298 21.89 2.48 7.56
CA LYS A 298 21.31 2.06 6.28
C LYS A 298 19.78 1.90 6.34
N VAL A 299 19.23 1.31 7.41
CA VAL A 299 17.78 1.12 7.60
C VAL A 299 17.11 2.45 7.97
N ARG A 300 17.76 3.28 8.80
CA ARG A 300 17.23 4.61 9.18
C ARG A 300 17.11 5.55 7.98
N VAL A 301 18.13 5.61 7.13
CA VAL A 301 18.12 6.41 5.87
C VAL A 301 17.08 5.87 4.88
N LEU A 302 16.90 4.56 4.82
CA LEU A 302 15.83 3.92 4.05
C LEU A 302 14.44 4.42 4.45
N TYR A 303 14.10 4.38 5.75
CA TYR A 303 12.80 4.81 6.26
C TYR A 303 12.53 6.27 5.85
N GLN A 304 13.53 7.14 6.02
CA GLN A 304 13.46 8.55 5.61
C GLN A 304 13.20 8.74 4.11
N LYS A 305 13.80 7.91 3.24
CA LYS A 305 13.57 8.00 1.78
C LYS A 305 12.17 7.55 1.38
N LEU A 306 11.68 6.43 1.90
CA LEU A 306 10.33 5.94 1.61
C LEU A 306 9.27 6.93 2.11
N LEU A 307 9.46 7.46 3.33
CA LEU A 307 8.65 8.53 3.89
C LEU A 307 8.68 9.81 3.02
N LYS A 308 9.86 10.21 2.52
CA LYS A 308 9.99 11.33 1.58
C LYS A 308 9.23 11.08 0.27
N CYS A 309 9.26 9.86 -0.28
CA CYS A 309 8.47 9.51 -1.46
C CYS A 309 6.97 9.59 -1.17
N PHE A 310 6.50 9.05 -0.04
CA PHE A 310 5.12 9.17 0.42
C PHE A 310 4.66 10.64 0.54
N VAL A 311 5.42 11.46 1.27
CA VAL A 311 5.11 12.90 1.46
C VAL A 311 5.12 13.66 0.12
N LEU A 312 6.01 13.31 -0.82
CA LEU A 312 6.03 13.91 -2.15
C LEU A 312 4.83 13.52 -3.02
N ASN A 313 4.30 12.30 -2.86
CA ASN A 313 3.10 11.84 -3.56
C ASN A 313 1.85 12.52 -3.00
N GLU A 314 1.68 12.53 -1.66
CA GLU A 314 0.55 13.19 -0.99
C GLU A 314 0.53 14.70 -1.26
N LEU A 315 1.68 15.40 -1.20
CA LEU A 315 1.74 16.84 -1.48
C LEU A 315 1.43 17.18 -2.95
N LYS A 316 1.70 16.26 -3.89
CA LYS A 316 1.41 16.43 -5.31
C LYS A 316 0.09 15.79 -5.73
N SER A 317 -0.66 15.20 -4.78
CA SER A 317 -1.99 14.70 -5.07
C SER A 317 -2.88 15.87 -5.47
N CYS A 318 -3.56 15.70 -6.59
CA CYS A 318 -4.53 16.65 -7.12
C CYS A 318 -5.78 15.84 -7.45
N SER A 319 -6.96 16.42 -7.25
CA SER A 319 -8.21 15.80 -7.68
C SER A 319 -8.13 15.47 -9.17
N GLU A 320 -8.49 14.25 -9.55
CA GLU A 320 -8.53 13.84 -10.95
C GLU A 320 -9.43 14.80 -11.74
N LYS A 321 -8.94 15.27 -12.90
CA LYS A 321 -9.74 16.10 -13.79
C LYS A 321 -10.82 15.22 -14.41
N ALA A 322 -12.07 15.69 -14.40
CA ALA A 322 -13.14 15.02 -15.12
C ALA A 322 -12.79 14.94 -16.61
N MET A 323 -12.63 13.72 -17.13
CA MET A 323 -12.31 13.43 -18.53
C MET A 323 -13.29 12.39 -19.08
N THR A 324 -13.54 12.43 -20.39
CA THR A 324 -14.35 11.41 -21.06
C THR A 324 -13.65 10.06 -21.01
N ARG A 325 -14.34 9.02 -20.50
CA ARG A 325 -13.77 7.67 -20.36
C ARG A 325 -13.60 7.03 -21.73
N LYS A 326 -12.36 6.82 -22.17
CA LYS A 326 -12.00 6.13 -23.41
C LYS A 326 -11.56 4.70 -23.12
N ASN A 327 -12.44 3.73 -23.38
CA ASN A 327 -12.15 2.31 -23.15
C ASN A 327 -11.51 1.69 -24.41
N LEU A 328 -10.19 1.78 -24.55
CA LEU A 328 -9.44 1.33 -25.73
C LEU A 328 -9.80 -0.11 -26.15
N PHE A 329 -9.75 -1.07 -25.21
CA PHE A 329 -10.09 -2.46 -25.51
C PHE A 329 -11.52 -2.67 -25.99
N HIS A 330 -12.47 -1.87 -25.52
CA HIS A 330 -13.87 -1.96 -25.94
C HIS A 330 -14.09 -1.41 -27.36
N GLN A 331 -13.26 -0.46 -27.78
CA GLN A 331 -13.20 0.04 -29.16
C GLN A 331 -12.51 -0.97 -30.09
N LEU A 332 -11.40 -1.58 -29.64
CA LEU A 332 -10.69 -2.63 -30.38
C LEU A 332 -11.56 -3.88 -30.59
N GLN A 333 -12.26 -4.35 -29.55
CA GLN A 333 -13.18 -5.49 -29.62
C GLN A 333 -14.38 -5.26 -30.55
N ALA A 334 -14.78 -4.00 -30.78
CA ALA A 334 -15.81 -3.68 -31.76
C ALA A 334 -15.32 -3.82 -33.21
N THR A 335 -14.01 -3.96 -33.44
CA THR A 335 -13.44 -4.20 -34.77
C THR A 335 -13.39 -5.69 -35.10
N LYS A 336 -13.64 -6.02 -36.38
CA LYS A 336 -13.51 -7.37 -36.93
C LYS A 336 -12.10 -8.00 -36.85
N PHE A 337 -11.09 -7.25 -36.43
CA PHE A 337 -9.69 -7.69 -36.36
C PHE A 337 -9.30 -8.27 -34.99
N VAL A 338 -10.13 -8.08 -33.96
CA VAL A 338 -9.82 -8.51 -32.59
C VAL A 338 -10.88 -9.48 -32.11
N GLN A 339 -10.45 -10.69 -31.73
CA GLN A 339 -11.31 -11.71 -31.12
C GLN A 339 -11.03 -11.82 -29.62
N MET A 340 -12.00 -12.34 -28.87
CA MET A 340 -11.88 -12.57 -27.43
C MET A 340 -11.84 -14.07 -27.13
N MET A 341 -10.79 -14.52 -26.45
CA MET A 341 -10.62 -15.91 -26.00
C MET A 341 -10.22 -15.92 -24.51
N ARG A 342 -10.31 -17.10 -23.88
CA ARG A 342 -9.73 -17.36 -22.56
C ARG A 342 -8.52 -18.26 -22.77
N LEU A 343 -7.37 -17.85 -22.25
CA LEU A 343 -6.07 -18.52 -22.39
C LEU A 343 -5.39 -18.54 -21.02
N ASP A 344 -4.45 -19.45 -20.84
CA ASP A 344 -3.64 -19.50 -19.63
C ASP A 344 -2.67 -18.32 -19.56
N TRP A 345 -2.34 -17.87 -18.35
CA TRP A 345 -1.50 -16.67 -18.17
C TRP A 345 -0.06 -16.88 -18.66
N VAL A 346 0.44 -18.11 -18.57
CA VAL A 346 1.75 -18.51 -19.12
C VAL A 346 1.72 -18.52 -20.64
N GLU A 347 0.67 -19.06 -21.25
CA GLU A 347 0.47 -19.05 -22.71
C GLU A 347 0.40 -17.60 -23.22
N ALA A 348 -0.45 -16.76 -22.64
CA ALA A 348 -0.55 -15.35 -22.99
C ALA A 348 0.77 -14.60 -22.80
N GLY A 349 1.53 -14.93 -21.74
CA GLY A 349 2.88 -14.40 -21.50
C GLY A 349 3.87 -14.80 -22.59
N LEU A 350 3.92 -16.09 -22.96
CA LEU A 350 4.75 -16.60 -24.06
C LEU A 350 4.34 -15.99 -25.41
N GLN A 351 3.04 -15.83 -25.68
CA GLN A 351 2.54 -15.15 -26.87
C GLN A 351 2.96 -13.68 -26.91
N VAL A 352 2.84 -12.92 -25.83
CA VAL A 352 3.30 -11.51 -25.76
C VAL A 352 4.82 -11.42 -25.92
N CYS A 353 5.58 -12.31 -25.28
CA CYS A 353 7.03 -12.38 -25.47
C CYS A 353 7.38 -12.71 -26.92
N ARG A 354 6.76 -13.71 -27.54
CA ARG A 354 6.97 -14.11 -28.94
C ARG A 354 6.52 -13.03 -29.93
N GLN A 355 5.43 -12.30 -29.67
CA GLN A 355 4.96 -11.17 -30.49
C GLN A 355 5.90 -9.97 -30.37
N GLY A 356 6.21 -9.55 -29.13
CA GLY A 356 7.15 -8.46 -28.86
C GLY A 356 8.52 -8.75 -29.46
N TYR A 357 9.04 -9.95 -29.20
CA TYR A 357 10.19 -10.52 -29.88
C TYR A 357 10.03 -10.39 -31.38
N ASN A 358 9.09 -11.09 -32.05
CA ASN A 358 8.90 -11.06 -33.51
C ASN A 358 8.81 -9.65 -34.13
N VAL A 359 8.17 -8.69 -33.45
CA VAL A 359 8.10 -7.27 -33.89
C VAL A 359 9.47 -6.59 -33.83
N LEU A 360 10.26 -6.86 -32.79
CA LEU A 360 11.69 -6.51 -32.70
C LEU A 360 12.57 -7.41 -33.59
N ASN A 361 12.09 -8.59 -34.00
CA ASN A 361 12.87 -9.65 -34.65
C ASN A 361 12.86 -9.60 -36.17
N LEU A 362 11.85 -8.93 -36.73
CA LEU A 362 11.93 -8.30 -38.05
C LEU A 362 13.12 -7.30 -38.13
N LEU A 363 13.84 -7.08 -37.02
CA LEU A 363 15.01 -6.21 -36.89
C LEU A 363 16.26 -6.85 -36.21
N ILE A 364 16.34 -8.18 -35.91
CA ILE A 364 17.55 -9.04 -35.60
C ILE A 364 17.11 -10.39 -34.96
N HIS A 365 17.88 -11.49 -35.01
CA HIS A 365 17.49 -12.85 -34.52
C HIS A 365 18.35 -13.45 -33.35
N ARG A 366 17.72 -13.91 -32.24
CA ARG A 366 17.82 -15.25 -31.56
C ARG A 366 17.25 -15.28 -30.10
N LYS A 367 17.24 -16.44 -29.39
CA LYS A 367 16.05 -17.04 -28.72
C LYS A 367 16.34 -17.81 -27.36
N TYR A 368 15.44 -18.66 -26.80
CA TYR A 368 15.41 -19.14 -25.36
C TYR A 368 14.86 -20.62 -25.14
N TRP A 369 14.62 -21.23 -23.95
CA TRP A 369 15.38 -22.26 -23.14
C TRP A 369 14.41 -23.22 -22.35
N LEU A 370 14.83 -24.34 -21.70
CA LEU A 370 14.04 -25.04 -20.63
C LEU A 370 14.83 -25.75 -19.47
N ARG A 371 14.38 -25.58 -18.20
CA ARG A 371 14.67 -26.46 -17.02
C ARG A 371 13.62 -26.31 -15.88
N ASN A 372 13.37 -27.39 -15.12
CA ASN A 372 12.41 -27.46 -13.99
C ASN A 372 12.83 -26.69 -12.72
N VAL A 373 11.85 -26.23 -11.92
CA VAL A 373 11.97 -25.22 -10.85
C VAL A 373 10.84 -25.28 -9.79
N ASP A 374 11.15 -25.13 -8.50
CA ASP A 374 10.17 -25.10 -7.38
C ASP A 374 9.47 -23.74 -7.16
N ALA A 375 8.26 -23.76 -6.58
CA ALA A 375 7.43 -22.56 -6.34
C ALA A 375 8.07 -21.52 -5.39
N PHE A 376 8.71 -21.95 -4.30
CA PHE A 376 9.45 -21.05 -3.40
C PHE A 376 10.67 -20.39 -4.09
N GLN A 377 11.31 -21.11 -5.01
CA GLN A 377 12.39 -20.55 -5.82
C GLN A 377 11.84 -19.52 -6.81
N LEU A 378 10.71 -19.80 -7.47
CA LEU A 378 10.04 -18.90 -8.41
C LEU A 378 9.69 -17.55 -7.77
N THR A 379 9.15 -17.54 -6.56
CA THR A 379 8.80 -16.29 -5.86
C THR A 379 10.02 -15.46 -5.41
N ASP A 380 11.10 -16.08 -4.89
CA ASP A 380 12.35 -15.36 -4.61
C ASP A 380 12.98 -14.80 -5.89
N VAL A 381 12.82 -15.49 -7.03
CA VAL A 381 13.23 -15.06 -8.37
C VAL A 381 12.42 -13.87 -8.89
N LEU A 382 11.09 -13.92 -8.84
CA LEU A 382 10.21 -12.80 -9.24
C LEU A 382 10.51 -11.53 -8.44
N ARG A 383 10.74 -11.68 -7.12
CA ARG A 383 11.18 -10.58 -6.26
C ARG A 383 12.62 -10.14 -6.60
N TYR A 384 13.53 -11.07 -6.88
CA TYR A 384 14.91 -10.74 -7.25
C TYR A 384 14.97 -9.93 -8.56
N ILE A 385 14.24 -10.36 -9.60
CA ILE A 385 14.06 -9.62 -10.85
C ILE A 385 13.57 -8.21 -10.52
N SER A 386 12.43 -8.10 -9.85
CA SER A 386 11.83 -6.81 -9.48
C SER A 386 12.80 -5.89 -8.71
N ALA A 387 13.63 -6.44 -7.82
CA ALA A 387 14.60 -5.66 -7.05
C ALA A 387 15.89 -5.30 -7.82
N HIS A 388 16.18 -5.95 -8.94
CA HIS A 388 17.43 -5.79 -9.71
C HIS A 388 17.23 -5.53 -11.21
N ILE A 389 16.01 -5.19 -11.67
CA ILE A 389 15.72 -4.84 -13.08
C ILE A 389 16.77 -3.89 -13.65
N GLY A 390 17.16 -2.84 -12.91
CA GLY A 390 18.19 -1.91 -13.35
C GLY A 390 19.53 -2.57 -13.71
N ALA A 391 19.95 -3.63 -13.01
CA ALA A 391 21.16 -4.39 -13.32
C ALA A 391 20.95 -5.43 -14.43
N LEU A 392 19.76 -6.04 -14.49
CA LEU A 392 19.43 -7.09 -15.45
C LEU A 392 19.14 -6.56 -16.87
N THR A 393 18.45 -5.41 -16.99
CA THR A 393 17.97 -4.90 -18.29
C THR A 393 18.72 -3.69 -18.81
N GLY A 394 19.48 -2.98 -17.96
CA GLY A 394 20.20 -1.76 -18.36
C GLY A 394 19.34 -0.58 -18.79
N MET A 395 18.00 -0.62 -18.62
CA MET A 395 17.04 0.40 -19.11
C MET A 395 17.37 1.85 -18.69
N TYR A 396 18.09 2.02 -17.58
CA TYR A 396 18.55 3.33 -17.09
C TYR A 396 19.45 4.07 -18.10
N ARG A 397 20.10 3.35 -19.03
CA ARG A 397 20.91 3.92 -20.12
C ARG A 397 20.06 4.74 -21.11
N TYR A 398 18.87 4.24 -21.44
CA TYR A 398 17.95 4.90 -22.38
C TYR A 398 17.03 5.94 -21.69
N LYS A 399 16.69 5.73 -20.41
CA LYS A 399 15.86 6.67 -19.64
C LYS A 399 16.32 6.79 -18.18
N TYR A 400 17.31 7.64 -17.92
CA TYR A 400 17.91 7.81 -16.60
C TYR A 400 16.93 8.10 -15.45
N LYS A 401 15.76 8.72 -15.72
CA LYS A 401 14.71 8.97 -14.70
C LYS A 401 14.22 7.68 -14.01
N LEU A 402 14.33 6.51 -14.66
CA LEU A 402 14.07 5.17 -14.09
C LEU A 402 14.92 4.87 -12.84
N MET A 403 16.02 5.58 -12.62
CA MET A 403 16.79 5.50 -11.37
C MET A 403 15.95 5.83 -10.12
N GLN A 404 14.84 6.57 -10.24
CA GLN A 404 13.92 6.81 -9.12
C GLN A 404 13.29 5.50 -8.64
N GLN A 405 12.77 4.69 -9.55
CA GLN A 405 12.23 3.36 -9.29
C GLN A 405 13.32 2.41 -8.79
N VAL A 406 14.49 2.37 -9.43
CA VAL A 406 15.60 1.48 -9.01
C VAL A 406 16.08 1.79 -7.59
N HIS A 407 16.12 3.05 -7.17
CA HIS A 407 16.42 3.41 -5.79
C HIS A 407 15.30 2.98 -4.83
N MET A 408 14.03 3.28 -5.16
CA MET A 408 12.88 2.84 -4.37
C MET A 408 12.82 1.31 -4.20
N MET A 409 13.19 0.55 -5.23
CA MET A 409 13.29 -0.91 -5.19
C MET A 409 14.40 -1.42 -4.25
N LYS A 410 15.58 -0.79 -4.29
CA LYS A 410 16.67 -1.10 -3.34
C LYS A 410 16.25 -0.78 -1.91
N ASP A 411 15.54 0.32 -1.72
CA ASP A 411 15.03 0.76 -0.42
C ASP A 411 13.96 -0.24 0.08
N LEU A 412 12.90 -0.54 -0.68
CA LEU A 412 11.88 -1.54 -0.33
C LEU A 412 12.47 -2.93 -0.03
N LYS A 413 13.45 -3.40 -0.82
CA LYS A 413 14.17 -4.66 -0.53
C LYS A 413 14.80 -4.66 0.87
N HIS A 414 15.39 -3.54 1.27
CA HIS A 414 16.02 -3.42 2.58
C HIS A 414 15.00 -3.27 3.73
N LEU A 415 13.81 -2.73 3.47
CA LEU A 415 12.70 -2.71 4.43
C LEU A 415 12.18 -4.13 4.67
N ILE A 416 11.88 -4.86 3.59
CA ILE A 416 11.39 -6.24 3.62
C ILE A 416 12.41 -7.14 4.32
N TYR A 417 13.69 -7.07 3.93
CA TYR A 417 14.76 -7.85 4.57
C TYR A 417 15.00 -7.49 6.05
N TYR A 418 14.67 -6.28 6.48
CA TYR A 418 14.81 -5.92 7.88
C TYR A 418 13.78 -6.66 8.75
N HIS A 419 12.52 -6.72 8.32
CA HIS A 419 11.46 -7.44 9.04
C HIS A 419 11.54 -8.96 8.84
N PHE A 420 11.88 -9.42 7.63
CA PHE A 420 11.87 -10.85 7.26
C PHE A 420 13.02 -11.66 7.86
N ASN A 421 14.22 -11.07 8.04
CA ASN A 421 15.37 -11.78 8.60
C ASN A 421 15.50 -11.49 10.11
N THR A 422 14.44 -11.75 10.85
CA THR A 422 14.35 -11.58 12.31
C THR A 422 14.19 -12.93 13.01
N GLY A 423 14.55 -12.98 14.31
CA GLY A 423 14.50 -14.20 15.10
C GLY A 423 15.34 -15.34 14.49
N PRO A 424 14.76 -16.52 14.22
CA PRO A 424 15.50 -17.67 13.69
C PRO A 424 15.81 -17.56 12.17
N VAL A 425 15.21 -16.61 11.45
CA VAL A 425 15.38 -16.52 9.98
C VAL A 425 16.69 -15.82 9.62
N GLY A 426 17.68 -16.61 9.23
CA GLY A 426 19.04 -16.15 8.91
C GLY A 426 19.16 -15.26 7.65
N LYS A 427 20.31 -14.60 7.50
CA LYS A 427 20.64 -13.83 6.28
C LYS A 427 20.91 -14.78 5.11
N GLY A 428 20.15 -14.65 4.03
CA GLY A 428 20.29 -15.50 2.84
C GLY A 428 19.23 -15.21 1.76
N PRO A 429 19.28 -15.90 0.60
CA PRO A 429 18.15 -15.99 -0.33
C PRO A 429 16.95 -16.70 0.31
N GLY A 430 15.84 -16.88 -0.42
CA GLY A 430 14.62 -17.50 0.10
C GLY A 430 13.61 -16.51 0.70
N CYS A 431 13.48 -15.32 0.13
CA CYS A 431 12.42 -14.38 0.50
C CYS A 431 11.51 -14.23 -0.70
N GLY A 432 10.28 -14.77 -0.69
CA GLY A 432 9.37 -14.69 -1.84
C GLY A 432 8.54 -13.39 -1.95
N PHE A 433 8.64 -12.49 -0.95
CA PHE A 433 7.73 -11.34 -0.81
C PHE A 433 7.92 -10.25 -1.89
N GLY A 434 7.27 -10.43 -3.05
CA GLY A 434 7.46 -9.64 -4.27
C GLY A 434 6.49 -8.48 -4.51
N ALA A 435 5.27 -8.51 -3.94
CA ALA A 435 4.19 -7.57 -4.28
C ALA A 435 4.56 -6.08 -4.24
N PRO A 436 5.22 -5.54 -3.19
CA PRO A 436 5.61 -4.12 -3.16
C PRO A 436 6.53 -3.72 -4.31
N GLY A 437 7.34 -4.66 -4.81
CA GLY A 437 8.23 -4.42 -5.94
C GLY A 437 7.50 -4.43 -7.28
N TRP A 438 6.60 -5.39 -7.46
CA TRP A 438 5.71 -5.46 -8.62
C TRP A 438 4.88 -4.17 -8.77
N HIS A 439 4.36 -3.61 -7.68
CA HIS A 439 3.58 -2.36 -7.70
C HIS A 439 4.40 -1.17 -8.24
N VAL A 440 5.67 -1.02 -7.83
CA VAL A 440 6.56 0.06 -8.32
C VAL A 440 6.75 -0.02 -9.84
N TRP A 441 6.88 -1.23 -10.40
CA TRP A 441 7.04 -1.42 -11.83
C TRP A 441 5.73 -1.26 -12.61
N LEU A 442 4.58 -1.69 -12.05
CA LEU A 442 3.27 -1.38 -12.64
C LEU A 442 3.02 0.13 -12.74
N PHE A 443 3.22 0.89 -11.66
CA PHE A 443 3.05 2.35 -11.69
C PHE A 443 4.07 3.05 -12.61
N PHE A 444 5.26 2.48 -12.80
CA PHE A 444 6.17 2.92 -13.85
C PHE A 444 5.61 2.65 -15.26
N MET A 445 5.03 1.46 -15.49
CA MET A 445 4.41 1.12 -16.77
C MET A 445 3.24 2.05 -17.10
N CYS A 446 2.36 2.35 -16.15
CA CYS A 446 1.28 3.33 -16.32
C CYS A 446 1.77 4.70 -16.79
N GLY A 447 2.96 5.14 -16.36
CA GLY A 447 3.56 6.41 -16.78
C GLY A 447 4.43 6.36 -18.04
N ILE A 448 4.90 5.18 -18.46
CA ILE A 448 5.78 5.03 -19.63
C ILE A 448 5.03 4.65 -20.91
N VAL A 449 3.90 3.94 -20.80
CA VAL A 449 3.06 3.52 -21.95
C VAL A 449 2.72 4.69 -22.88
N PRO A 450 2.09 5.81 -22.43
CA PRO A 450 1.75 6.91 -23.34
C PRO A 450 2.97 7.62 -23.95
N LEU A 451 4.15 7.53 -23.32
CA LEU A 451 5.39 8.04 -23.90
C LEU A 451 5.92 7.11 -24.99
N LEU A 452 5.87 5.79 -24.75
CA LEU A 452 6.27 4.79 -25.74
C LEU A 452 5.32 4.75 -26.94
N GLU A 453 4.00 4.86 -26.72
CA GLU A 453 3.01 4.99 -27.81
C GLU A 453 3.33 6.20 -28.70
N CYS A 454 3.64 7.36 -28.11
CA CYS A 454 4.02 8.56 -28.86
C CYS A 454 5.34 8.37 -29.63
N TRP A 455 6.37 7.79 -29.00
CA TRP A 455 7.69 7.59 -29.60
C TRP A 455 7.68 6.51 -30.69
N LEU A 456 7.04 5.37 -30.44
CA LEU A 456 6.89 4.29 -31.42
C LEU A 456 5.96 4.71 -32.57
N GLY A 457 4.86 5.42 -32.29
CA GLY A 457 4.00 6.00 -33.33
C GLY A 457 4.77 6.96 -34.25
N SER A 458 5.60 7.84 -33.68
CA SER A 458 6.45 8.75 -34.45
C SER A 458 7.54 8.03 -35.25
N LEU A 459 8.13 6.97 -34.68
CA LEU A 459 9.14 6.13 -35.34
C LEU A 459 8.54 5.39 -36.55
N LEU A 460 7.39 4.73 -36.35
CA LEU A 460 6.67 4.02 -37.40
C LEU A 460 6.19 4.98 -38.49
N ALA A 461 5.70 6.17 -38.13
CA ALA A 461 5.31 7.19 -39.10
C ALA A 461 6.49 7.60 -40.01
N CYS A 462 7.65 8.00 -39.47
CA CYS A 462 8.80 8.32 -40.33
C CYS A 462 9.33 7.08 -41.10
N GLN A 463 9.19 5.86 -40.57
CA GLN A 463 9.60 4.64 -41.26
C GLN A 463 8.72 4.31 -42.49
N PHE A 464 7.41 4.55 -42.43
CA PHE A 464 6.47 4.22 -43.51
C PHE A 464 6.12 5.41 -44.42
N GLU A 465 5.98 6.61 -43.86
CA GLU A 465 5.61 7.84 -44.59
C GLU A 465 6.85 8.64 -45.06
N GLY A 466 8.02 8.34 -44.48
CA GLY A 466 9.25 9.10 -44.69
C GLY A 466 9.34 10.35 -43.81
N CYS A 467 10.57 10.80 -43.53
CA CYS A 467 10.78 12.01 -42.72
C CYS A 467 10.68 13.30 -43.57
N ASN A 468 9.68 14.15 -43.27
CA ASN A 468 9.45 15.42 -43.97
C ASN A 468 10.50 16.49 -43.59
N SER A 469 11.45 16.75 -44.49
CA SER A 469 12.62 17.61 -44.25
C SER A 469 12.33 19.12 -44.19
N LYS A 470 11.16 19.58 -44.65
CA LYS A 470 10.78 21.00 -44.71
C LYS A 470 9.46 21.34 -44.02
N GLY A 471 8.69 20.35 -43.56
CA GLY A 471 7.34 20.55 -43.01
C GLY A 471 7.26 21.17 -41.62
N ILE A 472 8.36 21.20 -40.86
CA ILE A 472 8.40 21.73 -39.49
C ILE A 472 9.42 22.86 -39.42
N ALA A 473 8.96 24.06 -39.06
CA ALA A 473 9.82 25.20 -38.77
C ALA A 473 10.71 24.88 -37.55
N LYS A 474 12.03 25.00 -37.71
CA LYS A 474 12.99 24.76 -36.62
C LYS A 474 12.89 25.89 -35.60
N THR A 475 12.76 25.55 -34.32
CA THR A 475 12.81 26.53 -33.23
C THR A 475 14.22 27.07 -33.07
N VAL A 476 14.34 28.37 -32.75
CA VAL A 476 15.62 29.02 -32.50
C VAL A 476 16.18 28.53 -31.16
N THR A 477 17.05 27.53 -31.21
CA THR A 477 17.79 27.05 -30.04
C THR A 477 18.96 27.98 -29.71
N LYS A 478 19.54 27.86 -28.51
CA LYS A 478 20.64 28.73 -28.04
C LYS A 478 21.80 28.88 -29.04
N GLN A 479 22.09 27.83 -29.81
CA GLN A 479 23.14 27.82 -30.85
C GLN A 479 22.86 28.77 -32.03
N HIS A 480 21.60 29.05 -32.31
CA HIS A 480 21.17 29.82 -33.49
C HIS A 480 20.63 31.22 -33.16
N VAL A 481 20.60 31.62 -31.89
CA VAL A 481 20.05 32.93 -31.46
C VAL A 481 20.75 34.09 -32.17
N GLU A 482 22.08 34.11 -32.18
CA GLU A 482 22.86 35.18 -32.83
C GLU A 482 22.66 35.18 -34.35
N SER A 483 22.74 34.01 -35.00
CA SER A 483 22.51 33.89 -36.44
C SER A 483 21.08 34.25 -36.88
N HIS A 484 20.09 34.03 -36.02
CA HIS A 484 18.69 34.39 -36.30
C HIS A 484 18.45 35.88 -36.09
N TYR A 485 19.03 36.45 -35.04
CA TYR A 485 19.02 37.89 -34.80
C TYR A 485 19.64 38.67 -35.96
N ASP A 486 20.80 38.22 -36.45
CA ASP A 486 21.47 38.80 -37.63
C ASP A 486 20.61 38.71 -38.89
N LEU A 487 19.90 37.59 -39.08
CA LEU A 487 19.00 37.38 -40.21
C LEU A 487 17.79 38.32 -40.14
N GLU A 488 17.12 38.38 -38.99
CA GLU A 488 15.96 39.26 -38.74
C GLU A 488 16.36 40.74 -38.85
N LEU A 489 17.52 41.12 -38.32
CA LEU A 489 18.04 42.48 -38.41
C LEU A 489 18.31 42.90 -39.87
N ARG A 490 18.94 42.04 -40.67
CA ARG A 490 19.16 42.28 -42.11
C ARG A 490 17.85 42.40 -42.86
N VAL A 491 16.89 41.52 -42.60
CA VAL A 491 15.55 41.57 -43.22
C VAL A 491 14.82 42.86 -42.83
N ALA A 492 14.85 43.26 -41.55
CA ALA A 492 14.23 44.50 -41.09
C ALA A 492 14.86 45.76 -41.71
N VAL A 493 16.19 45.78 -41.87
CA VAL A 493 16.90 46.88 -42.55
C VAL A 493 16.51 46.93 -44.03
N ILE A 494 16.50 45.79 -44.74
CA ILE A 494 16.11 45.73 -46.16
C ILE A 494 14.67 46.22 -46.36
N ILE A 495 13.72 45.73 -45.55
CA ILE A 495 12.32 46.18 -45.60
C ILE A 495 12.24 47.70 -45.38
N ARG A 496 12.97 48.22 -44.40
CA ARG A 496 12.96 49.66 -44.10
C ARG A 496 13.58 50.49 -45.23
N MET A 497 14.64 50.02 -45.88
CA MET A 497 15.21 50.68 -47.06
C MET A 497 14.22 50.68 -48.24
N ILE A 498 13.55 49.56 -48.50
CA ILE A 498 12.51 49.47 -49.55
C ILE A 498 11.32 50.40 -49.26
N SER A 499 10.98 50.65 -47.99
CA SER A 499 9.92 51.60 -47.60
C SER A 499 10.31 53.08 -47.60
N LEU A 500 11.60 53.40 -47.80
CA LEU A 500 12.14 54.75 -47.83
C LEU A 500 12.49 55.23 -49.25
N ILE A 501 12.45 54.33 -50.22
CA ILE A 501 12.60 54.55 -51.67
C ILE A 501 11.20 54.59 -52.29
#